data_AF-A0A4U5UZB1-F1
#
_entry.id   AF-A0A4U5UZB1-F1
#
_cell.length_a   1.000
_cell.length_b   1.000
_cell.length_c   1.000
_cell.angle_alpha   90.00
_cell.angle_beta   90.00
_cell.angle_gamma   90.00
#
_symmetry.space_group_name_H-M   'P 1'
#
loop_
_entity.id
_entity.type
_entity.pdbx_description
1 polymer ?
#
loop_
_entity_poly.entity_id
_entity_poly.type
_entity_poly.pdbx_seq_one_letter_code
_entity_poly.pdbx_strand_id
1 'polypeptide(L)'
;MRGSGQLASFMKVPVLARQAFSTPARRLTNKVPEAQKLFQADNGLPVHIKGGTGDVVLYRATMTLTLGGTMYSLYWLVFASFPHKKE
;
A
#
# COMPACT_ATOMS: atom_id res chain seq x y z
N MET A 1 5.88 10.56 57.42
CA MET A 1 4.65 10.71 56.59
C MET A 1 5.06 11.00 55.15
N ARG A 2 5.18 9.96 54.30
CA ARG A 2 5.65 10.07 52.90
C ARG A 2 4.63 9.32 52.04
N GLY A 3 3.57 10.01 51.60
CA GLY A 3 2.40 9.31 51.02
C GLY A 3 1.52 10.12 50.07
N SER A 4 1.97 11.26 49.53
CA SER A 4 1.14 12.10 48.64
C SER A 4 1.73 12.31 47.23
N GLY A 5 2.99 11.96 46.98
CA GLY A 5 3.68 12.25 45.71
C GLY A 5 3.42 11.25 44.57
N GLN A 6 2.96 10.04 44.86
CA GLN A 6 2.78 8.99 43.83
C GLN A 6 1.42 9.10 43.12
N LEU A 7 0.36 9.55 43.80
CA LEU A 7 -0.99 9.64 43.22
C LEU A 7 -1.08 10.70 42.10
N ALA A 8 -0.27 11.76 42.19
CA ALA A 8 -0.19 12.79 41.15
C ALA A 8 0.52 12.33 39.86
N SER A 9 1.31 11.25 39.93
CA SER A 9 2.01 10.67 38.77
C SER A 9 1.05 9.85 37.90
N PHE A 10 0.19 9.04 38.54
CA PHE A 10 -0.77 8.17 37.84
C PHE A 10 -1.85 8.94 37.06
N MET A 11 -2.25 10.12 37.53
CA MET A 11 -3.23 10.96 36.81
C MET A 11 -2.68 11.64 35.54
N LYS A 12 -1.36 11.66 35.33
CA LYS A 12 -0.72 12.25 34.13
C LYS A 12 -0.58 11.27 32.98
N VAL A 13 -0.60 9.97 33.27
CA VAL A 13 -0.48 8.89 32.26
C VAL A 13 -1.52 9.01 31.14
N PRO A 14 -2.83 9.21 31.40
CA PRO A 14 -3.81 9.34 30.31
C PRO A 14 -3.63 10.62 29.48
N VAL A 15 -3.13 11.70 30.08
CA VAL A 15 -2.84 12.97 29.39
C VAL A 15 -1.63 12.81 28.45
N LEU A 16 -0.56 12.17 28.94
CA LEU A 16 0.63 11.88 28.15
C LEU A 16 0.35 10.87 27.03
N ALA A 17 -0.47 9.85 27.30
CA ALA A 17 -0.96 8.92 26.27
C ALA A 17 -1.79 9.67 25.21
N ARG A 18 -2.72 10.54 25.61
CA ARG A 18 -3.48 11.39 24.67
C ARG A 18 -2.59 12.31 23.83
N GLN A 19 -1.49 12.82 24.38
CA GLN A 19 -0.55 13.66 23.65
C GLN A 19 0.29 12.83 22.65
N ALA A 20 0.70 11.61 23.02
CA ALA A 20 1.41 10.69 22.14
C ALA A 20 0.55 10.21 20.95
N PHE A 21 -0.77 10.06 21.15
CA PHE A 21 -1.74 9.72 20.10
C PHE A 21 -2.42 10.94 19.48
N SER A 22 -2.02 12.16 19.86
CA SER A 22 -2.51 13.39 19.23
C SER A 22 -1.89 13.48 17.84
N THR A 23 -2.59 12.89 16.88
CA THR A 23 -2.20 12.86 15.48
C THR A 23 -1.94 14.31 15.04
N PRO A 24 -0.79 14.65 14.43
CA PRO A 24 -0.60 15.94 13.79
C PRO A 24 -1.38 15.95 12.46
N ALA A 25 -2.68 15.67 12.50
CA ALA A 25 -3.59 15.84 11.37
C ALA A 25 -3.60 17.29 10.88
N ARG A 26 -3.06 18.23 11.69
CA ARG A 26 -3.05 19.67 11.47
C ARG A 26 -1.90 20.19 10.58
N ARG A 27 -1.06 19.33 9.97
CA ARG A 27 0.02 19.78 9.07
C ARG A 27 0.17 18.97 7.77
N LEU A 28 -0.89 18.36 7.27
CA LEU A 28 -0.89 17.94 5.87
C LEU A 28 -1.04 19.19 5.00
N THR A 29 -0.02 19.51 4.21
CA THR A 29 -0.07 20.60 3.24
C THR A 29 -0.72 20.13 1.95
N ASN A 30 -1.36 21.04 1.21
CA ASN A 30 -1.92 20.71 -0.09
C ASN A 30 -0.79 20.37 -1.07
N LYS A 31 -0.76 19.12 -1.55
CA LYS A 31 0.19 18.59 -2.52
C LYS A 31 -0.40 18.38 -3.92
N VAL A 32 -1.66 18.75 -4.12
CA VAL A 32 -2.33 18.65 -5.43
C VAL A 32 -1.58 19.41 -6.53
N PRO A 33 -1.06 20.65 -6.33
CA PRO A 33 -0.31 21.33 -7.37
C PRO A 33 0.97 20.60 -7.80
N GLU A 34 1.65 19.93 -6.86
CA GLU A 34 2.85 19.14 -7.15
C GLU A 34 2.50 17.90 -7.97
N ALA A 35 1.42 17.20 -7.60
CA ALA A 35 0.92 16.05 -8.34
C ALA A 35 0.42 16.46 -9.75
N GLN A 36 -0.31 17.57 -9.87
CA GLN A 36 -0.76 18.10 -11.16
C GLN A 36 0.44 18.38 -12.07
N LYS A 37 1.51 19.01 -11.55
CA LYS A 37 2.73 19.25 -12.34
C LYS A 37 3.37 17.94 -12.83
N LEU A 38 3.41 16.90 -12.00
CA LEU A 38 3.94 15.59 -12.39
C LEU A 38 3.10 14.92 -13.49
N PHE A 39 1.78 14.83 -13.28
CA PHE A 39 0.88 14.12 -14.20
C PHE A 39 0.52 14.92 -15.47
N GLN A 40 0.71 16.24 -15.47
CA GLN A 40 0.51 17.10 -16.64
C GLN A 40 1.82 17.45 -17.36
N ALA A 41 2.97 16.98 -16.88
CA ALA A 41 4.23 17.12 -17.61
C ALA A 41 4.11 16.54 -19.03
N ASP A 42 4.56 17.30 -20.03
CA ASP A 42 4.52 16.89 -21.43
C ASP A 42 5.74 16.02 -21.78
N ASN A 43 5.72 14.79 -21.27
CA ASN A 43 6.80 13.81 -21.44
C ASN A 43 6.38 12.61 -22.31
N GLY A 44 5.20 12.67 -22.93
CA GLY A 44 4.66 11.60 -23.78
C GLY A 44 4.31 10.29 -23.05
N LEU A 45 4.45 10.22 -21.72
CA LEU A 45 4.15 9.00 -20.97
C LEU A 45 2.63 8.80 -20.82
N PRO A 46 2.13 7.57 -20.99
CA PRO A 46 0.74 7.25 -20.74
C PRO A 46 0.43 7.34 -19.23
N VAL A 47 -0.81 7.67 -18.87
CA VAL A 47 -1.22 7.96 -17.49
C VAL A 47 -0.88 6.85 -16.48
N HIS A 48 -0.94 5.58 -16.89
CA HIS A 48 -0.68 4.43 -16.02
C HIS A 48 0.80 4.16 -15.72
N ILE A 49 1.73 4.89 -16.36
CA ILE A 49 3.18 4.86 -16.09
C ILE A 49 3.69 6.23 -15.62
N LYS A 50 2.81 7.24 -15.57
CA LYS A 50 3.20 8.64 -15.42
C LYS A 50 3.71 8.99 -14.02
N GLY A 51 3.43 8.16 -13.02
CA GLY A 51 3.98 8.24 -11.67
C GLY A 51 5.44 7.74 -11.57
N GLY A 52 5.99 7.13 -12.63
CA GLY A 52 7.40 6.79 -12.75
C GLY A 52 7.73 5.32 -12.47
N THR A 53 8.88 5.06 -11.85
CA THR A 53 9.44 3.69 -11.71
C THR A 53 8.51 2.74 -10.96
N GLY A 54 7.79 3.23 -9.95
CA GLY A 54 6.83 2.42 -9.19
C GLY A 54 5.74 1.83 -10.08
N ASP A 55 5.17 2.66 -10.97
CA ASP A 55 4.15 2.23 -11.92
C ASP A 55 4.68 1.18 -12.89
N VAL A 56 5.92 1.35 -13.39
CA VAL A 56 6.55 0.37 -14.30
C VAL A 56 6.77 -0.97 -13.62
N VAL A 57 7.28 -0.97 -12.39
CA VAL A 57 7.51 -2.20 -11.62
C VAL A 57 6.18 -2.90 -11.36
N LEU A 58 5.16 -2.16 -10.92
CA LEU A 58 3.83 -2.70 -10.65
C LEU A 58 3.21 -3.28 -11.92
N TYR A 59 3.25 -2.55 -13.03
CA TYR A 59 2.76 -3.02 -14.32
C TYR A 59 3.43 -4.33 -14.75
N ARG A 60 4.76 -4.41 -14.69
CA ARG A 60 5.51 -5.61 -15.08
C ARG A 60 5.21 -6.79 -14.16
N ALA A 61 5.12 -6.55 -12.85
CA ALA A 61 4.74 -7.58 -11.89
C ALA A 61 3.34 -8.12 -12.17
N THR A 62 2.36 -7.23 -12.38
CA THR A 62 0.98 -7.62 -12.72
C THR A 62 0.93 -8.39 -14.03
N MET A 63 1.59 -7.91 -15.09
CA MET A 63 1.63 -8.59 -16.39
C MET A 63 2.28 -9.98 -16.30
N THR A 64 3.35 -10.10 -15.51
CA THR A 64 4.04 -11.38 -15.32
C THR A 64 3.14 -12.37 -14.58
N LEU A 65 2.45 -11.91 -13.53
CA LEU A 65 1.51 -12.71 -12.76
C LEU A 65 0.32 -13.16 -13.62
N THR A 66 -0.27 -12.27 -14.43
CA THR A 66 -1.42 -12.61 -15.28
C THR A 66 -1.02 -13.58 -16.38
N LEU A 67 0.09 -13.33 -17.09
CA LEU A 67 0.57 -14.24 -18.12
C LEU A 67 0.92 -15.61 -17.53
N GLY A 68 1.65 -15.65 -16.42
CA GLY A 68 1.98 -16.89 -15.71
C GLY A 68 0.72 -17.63 -15.24
N GLY A 69 -0.23 -16.92 -14.65
CA GLY A 69 -1.52 -17.46 -14.23
C GLY A 69 -2.31 -18.04 -15.40
N THR A 70 -2.40 -17.32 -16.53
CA THR A 70 -3.06 -17.81 -17.74
C THR A 70 -2.40 -19.09 -18.27
N MET A 71 -1.07 -19.13 -18.36
CA MET A 71 -0.36 -20.35 -18.79
C MET A 71 -0.63 -21.53 -17.85
N TYR A 72 -0.60 -21.28 -16.54
CA TYR A 72 -0.88 -22.32 -15.54
C TYR A 72 -2.32 -22.83 -15.64
N SER A 73 -3.30 -21.94 -15.81
CA SER A 73 -4.70 -22.31 -16.03
C SER A 73 -4.87 -23.11 -17.32
N LEU A 74 -4.21 -22.74 -18.41
CA LEU A 74 -4.26 -23.48 -19.68
C LEU A 74 -3.63 -24.88 -19.54
N TYR A 75 -2.50 -24.99 -18.84
CA TYR A 75 -1.88 -26.29 -18.53
C TYR A 75 -2.88 -27.20 -17.80
N TRP A 76 -3.51 -26.70 -16.74
CA TRP A 76 -4.49 -27.47 -15.98
C TRP A 76 -5.77 -27.77 -16.75
N LEU A 77 -6.21 -26.85 -17.61
CA LEU A 77 -7.34 -27.07 -18.49
C LEU A 77 -7.06 -28.25 -19.43
N VAL A 78 -5.90 -28.25 -20.08
CA VAL A 78 -5.49 -29.34 -20.99
C VAL A 78 -5.35 -30.64 -20.22
N PHE A 79 -4.66 -30.64 -19.08
CA PHE A 79 -4.53 -31.81 -18.21
C PHE A 79 -5.92 -32.38 -17.87
N ALA A 80 -6.81 -31.55 -17.35
CA ALA A 80 -8.18 -31.95 -16.98
C ALA A 80 -9.06 -32.40 -18.16
N SER A 81 -8.76 -31.96 -19.39
CA SER A 81 -9.56 -32.28 -20.58
C SER A 81 -9.39 -33.72 -21.05
N PHE A 82 -8.34 -34.43 -20.62
CA PHE A 82 -8.10 -35.82 -20.99
C PHE A 82 -8.40 -36.79 -19.83
N PRO A 83 -8.90 -38.00 -20.11
CA PRO A 83 -9.17 -38.99 -19.09
C PRO A 83 -7.86 -39.47 -18.45
N HIS A 84 -7.78 -39.34 -17.13
CA HIS A 84 -6.70 -39.92 -16.35
C HIS A 84 -7.03 -41.38 -16.05
N LYS A 85 -6.05 -42.27 -16.20
CA LYS A 85 -6.20 -43.65 -15.77
C LYS A 85 -6.52 -43.65 -14.28
N LYS A 86 -7.60 -44.34 -13.91
CA LYS A 86 -7.87 -44.70 -12.53
C LYS A 86 -7.03 -45.94 -12.26
N GLU A 87 -6.27 -45.93 -11.17
CA GLU A 87 -5.69 -47.15 -10.58
C GLU A 87 -6.80 -48.19 -10.38
#